data_AF-A0AA96JEG3-F1
#
_entry.id   AF-A0AA96JEG3-F1
#
_cell.length_a   1.000
_cell.length_b   1.000
_cell.length_c   1.000
_cell.angle_alpha   90.00
_cell.angle_beta   90.00
_cell.angle_gamma   90.00
#
_symmetry.space_group_name_H-M   'P 1'
#
loop_
_entity.id
_entity.type
_entity.pdbx_description
1 polymer ?
#
loop_
_entity_poly.entity_id
_entity_poly.type
_entity_poly.pdbx_seq_one_letter_code
_entity_poly.pdbx_strand_id
1 'polypeptide(L)' 'MADGFPDVVPVRDSKVPNKPVLFFETATWAAFIGGLKTGPHRV' A
#
# COMPACT_ATOMS: atom_id res chain seq x y z
N MET A 1 3.05 -10.30 9.92
CA MET A 1 3.38 -9.34 8.85
C MET A 1 3.33 -10.15 7.54
N ALA A 2 3.41 -9.56 6.33
CA ALA A 2 3.36 -10.36 5.09
C ALA A 2 4.71 -11.03 4.83
N ASP A 3 5.21 -11.76 5.81
CA ASP A 3 6.54 -12.36 5.84
C ASP A 3 6.68 -13.56 4.86
N GLY A 4 5.74 -13.70 3.93
CA GLY A 4 5.64 -14.85 3.00
C GLY A 4 5.06 -14.53 1.61
N PHE A 5 4.82 -13.25 1.28
CA PHE A 5 4.36 -12.86 -0.06
C PHE A 5 5.21 -11.70 -0.60
N PRO A 6 6.31 -11.98 -1.32
CA PRO A 6 7.27 -10.95 -1.74
C PRO A 6 6.69 -9.94 -2.75
N ASP A 7 5.63 -10.32 -3.48
CA ASP A 7 5.07 -9.52 -4.58
C ASP A 7 3.91 -8.62 -4.15
N VAL A 8 3.57 -8.60 -2.85
CA VAL A 8 2.48 -7.75 -2.34
C VAL A 8 2.86 -6.93 -1.11
N VAL A 9 2.27 -5.74 -1.02
CA VAL A 9 2.36 -4.83 0.11
C VAL A 9 1.05 -4.86 0.90
N PRO A 10 1.06 -5.35 2.16
CA PRO A 10 -0.10 -5.28 3.04
C PRO A 10 -0.29 -3.86 3.60
N VAL A 11 -1.48 -3.28 3.43
CA VAL A 11 -1.88 -2.01 4.05
C VAL A 11 -3.00 -2.29 5.06
N ARG A 12 -2.76 -1.92 6.31
CA ARG A 12 -3.74 -2.04 7.40
C ARG A 12 -4.31 -0.68 7.76
N ASP A 13 -5.61 -0.65 8.02
CA ASP A 13 -6.22 0.48 8.70
C ASP A 13 -5.71 0.52 10.15
N SER A 14 -5.10 1.63 10.54
CA SER A 14 -4.52 1.78 11.87
C SER A 14 -5.56 1.89 12.99
N LYS A 15 -6.80 2.26 12.65
CA LYS A 15 -7.90 2.44 13.60
C LYS A 15 -8.66 1.15 13.86
N VAL A 16 -8.56 0.16 12.96
CA VAL A 16 -9.19 -1.15 13.12
C VAL A 16 -8.21 -2.29 12.76
N PRO A 17 -7.14 -2.49 13.55
CA PRO A 17 -6.00 -3.35 13.19
C PRO A 17 -6.31 -4.85 13.09
N ASN A 18 -7.48 -5.29 13.59
CA ASN A 18 -7.95 -6.68 13.57
C ASN A 18 -8.87 -7.01 12.38
N LYS A 19 -9.13 -6.05 11.49
CA LYS A 19 -9.95 -6.26 10.28
C LYS A 19 -9.10 -6.77 9.11
N PRO A 20 -9.74 -7.20 8.00
CA PRO A 20 -9.02 -7.66 6.81
C PRO A 20 -7.98 -6.65 6.32
N VAL A 21 -6.87 -7.18 5.80
CA VAL A 21 -5.74 -6.41 5.27
C VAL A 21 -5.96 -6.19 3.78
N LEU A 22 -5.71 -4.98 3.29
CA LEU A 22 -5.66 -4.71 1.85
C LEU A 22 -4.29 -5.11 1.31
N PHE A 23 -4.25 -5.83 0.20
CA PHE A 23 -3.01 -6.21 -0.48
C PHE A 23 -2.90 -5.49 -1.81
N PHE A 24 -1.75 -4.91 -2.08
CA PHE A 24 -1.42 -4.26 -3.35
C PHE A 24 -0.22 -4.96 -3.96
N GLU A 25 -0.15 -5.06 -5.29
CA GLU A 25 1.10 -5.45 -5.94
C GLU A 25 2.21 -4.45 -5.59
N THR A 26 3.43 -4.95 -5.38
CA THR A 26 4.59 -4.13 -5.04
C THR A 26 4.82 -3.02 -6.07
N ALA A 27 4.65 -3.32 -7.36
CA ALA A 27 4.79 -2.34 -8.44
C ALA A 27 3.76 -1.22 -8.36
N THR A 28 2.48 -1.55 -8.11
CA THR A 28 1.41 -0.57 -7.97
C THR A 28 1.62 0.33 -6.76
N TRP A 29 2.02 -0.23 -5.61
CA TRP A 29 2.32 0.56 -4.42
C TRP A 29 3.48 1.54 -4.65
N ALA A 30 4.54 1.10 -5.34
CA ALA A 30 5.67 1.96 -5.67
C ALA A 30 5.26 3.13 -6.59
N ALA A 31 4.40 2.88 -7.59
CA ALA A 31 3.86 3.93 -8.47
C ALA A 31 3.01 4.94 -7.69
N PHE A 32 2.16 4.49 -6.78
CA PHE A 32 1.35 5.36 -5.91
C PHE A 32 2.24 6.30 -5.08
N ILE A 33 3.24 5.77 -4.38
CA ILE A 33 4.18 6.57 -3.59
C ILE A 33 5.00 7.52 -4.48
N GLY A 34 5.39 7.08 -5.68
CA GLY A 34 6.02 7.93 -6.69
C GLY A 34 5.16 9.15 -7.02
N GLY A 35 3.87 8.94 -7.32
CA GLY A 35 2.92 10.01 -7.58
C GLY A 35 2.77 11.00 -6.43
N LEU A 36 2.78 10.52 -5.17
CA LEU A 36 2.75 11.40 -4.00
C LEU A 36 4.00 12.29 -3.89
N LYS A 37 5.17 11.77 -4.25
CA LYS A 37 6.45 12.49 -4.18
C LYS A 37 6.57 13.56 -5.27
N THR A 38 5.91 13.38 -6.42
CA THR A 38 6.02 14.29 -7.57
C THR A 38 5.21 15.59 -7.42
N GLY A 39 4.52 15.80 -6.29
CA GLY A 39 3.68 16.97 -6.05
C GLY A 39 2.20 16.69 -6.35
N PRO A 40 1.29 17.66 -6.10
CA PRO A 40 -0.14 17.39 -5.96
C PRO A 40 -0.73 16.76 -7.23
N HIS A 41 -1.21 15.52 -7.08
CA HIS A 41 -2.15 14.91 -8.01
C HIS A 41 -3.46 15.69 -7.89
N ARG A 42 -3.63 16.73 -8.71
CA ARG A 42 -4.90 17.47 -8.81
C ARG A 42 -5.95 16.53 -9.38
N VAL A 43 -6.75 15.95 -8.50
CA VAL A 43 -8.07 15.40 -8.82
C VAL A 43 -9.12 16.48 -8.70
#